data_AF-A0A0N4VIT6-F1
#
_entry.id   AF-A0A0N4VIT6-F1
#
_cell.length_a   1.000
_cell.length_b   1.000
_cell.length_c   1.000
_cell.angle_alpha   90.00
_cell.angle_beta   90.00
_cell.angle_gamma   90.00
#
_symmetry.space_group_name_H-M   'P 1'
#
loop_
_entity.id
_entity.type
_entity.pdbx_description
1 polymer ?
#
loop_
_entity_poly.entity_id
_entity_poly.type
_entity_poly.pdbx_seq_one_letter_code
_entity_poly.pdbx_strand_id
1 'polypeptide(L)'
;MRTPTKVKRKDSTPDEHEEHVLSSLLQSCNEDGRSRVLSKFAEHECEKVDRAVELVLKYQERVKKYDSRKNVKSDLNDEEIEQLYIDRLDAGLYTLQRIVLILADVCVNGSSVCRTRALKFGSILLQILEEYEINLGAEAEEERKRVRLLMARLSSLEKTQT
;
A
#
# COMPACT_ATOMS: atom_id res chain seq x y z
N MET A 1 -31.51 17.99 36.85
CA MET A 1 -30.75 17.95 35.58
C MET A 1 -30.37 16.50 35.30
N ARG A 2 -30.74 15.94 34.15
CA ARG A 2 -30.36 14.57 33.76
C ARG A 2 -28.98 14.61 33.09
N THR A 3 -28.04 13.86 33.63
CA THR A 3 -26.73 13.61 33.03
C THR A 3 -26.92 12.78 31.75
N PRO A 4 -26.33 13.16 30.61
CA PRO A 4 -26.45 12.36 29.40
C PRO A 4 -25.72 11.03 29.61
N THR A 5 -26.44 9.93 29.35
CA THR A 5 -25.94 8.56 29.43
C THR A 5 -24.78 8.40 28.46
N LYS A 6 -23.65 7.84 28.92
CA LYS A 6 -22.49 7.52 28.08
C LYS A 6 -22.95 6.57 26.96
N VAL A 7 -23.19 7.12 25.77
CA VAL A 7 -23.31 6.34 24.55
C VAL A 7 -21.97 5.68 24.36
N LYS A 8 -21.91 4.35 24.59
CA LYS A 8 -20.76 3.54 24.20
C LYS A 8 -20.56 3.82 22.72
N ARG A 9 -19.44 4.46 22.38
CA ARG A 9 -19.00 4.55 20.99
C ARG A 9 -18.99 3.12 20.49
N LYS A 10 -19.72 2.85 19.41
CA LYS A 10 -19.66 1.57 18.70
C LYS A 10 -18.21 1.46 18.27
N ASP A 11 -17.42 0.65 18.97
CA ASP A 11 -16.10 0.26 18.52
C ASP A 11 -16.35 -0.35 17.14
N SER A 12 -15.92 0.37 16.11
CA SER A 12 -16.04 -0.06 14.73
C SER A 12 -15.40 -1.43 14.62
N THR A 13 -16.03 -2.31 13.85
CA THR A 13 -15.53 -3.66 13.68
C THR A 13 -14.11 -3.59 13.10
N PRO A 14 -13.26 -4.61 13.31
CA PRO A 14 -11.92 -4.64 12.72
C PRO A 14 -11.94 -4.36 11.21
N ASP A 15 -12.97 -4.84 10.51
CA ASP A 15 -13.21 -4.63 9.07
C ASP A 15 -13.59 -3.17 8.74
N GLU A 16 -14.50 -2.56 9.51
CA GLU A 16 -14.85 -1.13 9.36
C GLU A 16 -13.62 -0.22 9.62
N HIS A 17 -12.70 -0.63 10.50
CA HIS A 17 -11.42 0.04 10.71
C HIS A 17 -10.44 -0.16 9.55
N GLU A 18 -10.38 -1.34 8.94
CA GLU A 18 -9.56 -1.59 7.75
C GLU A 18 -9.99 -0.72 6.57
N GLU A 19 -11.30 -0.62 6.33
CA GLU A 19 -11.87 0.22 5.28
C GLU A 19 -11.67 1.71 5.57
N HIS A 20 -11.78 2.14 6.84
CA HIS A 20 -11.48 3.52 7.21
C HIS A 20 -10.01 3.88 7.03
N VAL A 21 -9.09 2.97 7.38
CA VAL A 21 -7.65 3.16 7.18
C VAL A 21 -7.35 3.21 5.69
N LEU A 22 -7.84 2.26 4.89
CA LEU A 22 -7.71 2.27 3.43
C LEU A 22 -8.26 3.56 2.81
N SER A 23 -9.45 4.00 3.23
CA SER A 23 -10.05 5.25 2.73
C SER A 23 -9.21 6.46 3.12
N SER A 24 -8.75 6.52 4.36
CA SER A 24 -7.90 7.61 4.86
C SER A 24 -6.52 7.62 4.20
N LEU A 25 -5.98 6.45 3.82
CA LEU A 25 -4.74 6.25 3.10
C LEU A 25 -4.87 6.65 1.61
N LEU A 26 -5.99 6.29 0.97
CA LEU A 26 -6.27 6.55 -0.44
C LEU A 26 -6.68 8.00 -0.72
N GLN A 27 -7.52 8.63 0.12
CA GLN A 27 -7.91 10.06 -0.01
C GLN A 27 -6.75 11.04 0.13
N SER A 28 -5.63 10.52 0.60
CA SER A 28 -4.46 11.20 1.07
C SER A 28 -3.35 11.32 0.00
N CYS A 29 -3.57 10.71 -1.17
CA CYS A 29 -2.61 10.61 -2.27
C CYS A 29 -2.45 11.87 -3.16
N ASN A 30 -3.00 13.03 -2.78
CA ASN A 30 -2.75 14.29 -3.50
C ASN A 30 -1.41 14.90 -3.05
N GLU A 31 -0.69 15.64 -3.91
CA GLU A 31 0.63 16.23 -3.58
C GLU A 31 0.59 17.10 -2.31
N ASP A 32 -0.44 17.93 -2.13
CA ASP A 32 -0.66 18.72 -0.91
C ASP A 32 -1.03 17.88 0.31
N GLY A 33 -1.50 16.64 0.10
CA GLY A 33 -1.88 15.68 1.13
C GLY A 33 -0.69 14.97 1.76
N ARG A 34 0.41 14.77 1.01
CA ARG A 34 1.53 13.90 1.40
C ARG A 34 2.13 14.22 2.78
N SER A 35 2.37 15.48 3.09
CA SER A 35 2.91 15.88 4.40
C SER A 35 1.96 15.56 5.56
N ARG A 36 0.65 15.76 5.34
CA ARG A 36 -0.40 15.45 6.31
C ARG A 36 -0.50 13.95 6.56
N VAL A 37 -0.32 13.13 5.52
CA VAL A 37 -0.26 11.67 5.62
C VAL A 37 0.90 11.22 6.49
N LEU A 38 2.10 11.68 6.16
CA LEU A 38 3.30 11.29 6.90
C LEU A 38 3.19 11.68 8.38
N SER A 39 2.55 12.83 8.67
CA SER A 39 2.25 13.24 10.04
C SER A 39 1.29 12.28 10.74
N LYS A 40 0.22 11.84 10.06
CA LYS A 40 -0.73 10.84 10.59
C LYS A 40 -0.06 9.51 10.92
N PHE A 41 0.88 9.06 10.09
CA PHE A 41 1.65 7.85 10.32
C PHE A 41 2.58 7.95 11.53
N ALA A 42 3.01 9.15 11.94
CA ALA A 42 3.86 9.34 13.11
C ALA A 42 3.09 9.40 14.44
N GLU A 43 1.75 9.50 14.40
CA GLU A 43 0.90 9.48 15.59
C GLU A 43 0.92 8.10 16.26
N HIS A 44 0.63 8.06 17.57
CA HIS A 44 0.42 6.83 18.35
C HIS A 44 1.51 5.77 18.11
N GLU A 45 2.78 6.19 18.24
CA GLU A 45 3.94 5.31 18.11
C GLU A 45 4.00 4.55 16.77
N CYS A 46 3.58 5.20 15.67
CA CYS A 46 3.54 4.61 14.33
C CYS A 46 2.60 3.40 14.17
N GLU A 47 1.51 3.29 14.95
CA GLU A 47 0.52 2.20 14.83
C GLU A 47 0.00 2.00 13.39
N LYS A 48 -0.09 3.08 12.62
CA LYS A 48 -0.59 3.04 11.24
C LYS A 48 0.40 2.36 10.30
N VAL A 49 1.69 2.37 10.63
CA VAL A 49 2.70 1.58 9.90
C VAL A 49 2.45 0.09 10.11
N ASP A 50 2.26 -0.34 11.37
CA ASP A 50 1.98 -1.75 11.67
C ASP A 50 0.71 -2.20 10.97
N ARG A 51 -0.35 -1.39 11.04
CA ARG A 51 -1.61 -1.71 10.40
C ARG A 51 -1.50 -1.77 8.87
N ALA A 52 -0.76 -0.85 8.26
CA ALA A 52 -0.52 -0.87 6.82
C ALA A 52 0.29 -2.10 6.41
N VAL A 53 1.28 -2.52 7.20
CA VAL A 53 2.05 -3.75 6.97
C VAL A 53 1.16 -4.98 7.06
N GLU A 54 0.29 -5.08 8.07
CA GLU A 54 -0.67 -6.18 8.19
C GLU A 54 -1.57 -6.26 6.96
N LEU A 55 -2.04 -5.11 6.46
CA LEU A 55 -2.84 -5.05 5.24
C LEU A 55 -2.04 -5.46 3.99
N VAL A 56 -0.77 -5.08 3.86
CA VAL A 56 0.10 -5.56 2.78
C VAL A 56 0.15 -7.09 2.79
N LEU A 57 0.39 -7.71 3.94
CA LEU A 57 0.47 -9.17 4.05
C LEU A 57 -0.89 -9.83 3.73
N LYS A 58 -2.00 -9.28 4.26
CA LYS A 58 -3.36 -9.78 4.00
C LYS A 58 -3.70 -9.75 2.51
N TYR A 59 -3.47 -8.63 1.84
CA TYR A 59 -3.79 -8.47 0.42
C TYR A 59 -2.81 -9.23 -0.48
N GLN A 60 -1.53 -9.33 -0.11
CA GLN A 60 -0.56 -10.16 -0.81
C GLN A 60 -1.00 -11.63 -0.79
N GLU A 61 -1.44 -12.15 0.36
CA GLU A 61 -1.97 -13.51 0.46
C GLU A 61 -3.25 -13.68 -0.36
N ARG A 62 -4.15 -12.69 -0.34
CA ARG A 62 -5.38 -12.70 -1.13
C ARG A 62 -5.11 -12.77 -2.63
N VAL A 63 -4.21 -11.94 -3.15
CA VAL A 63 -3.79 -11.94 -4.56
C VAL A 63 -3.12 -13.26 -4.91
N LYS A 64 -2.21 -13.75 -4.06
CA LYS A 64 -1.56 -15.06 -4.27
C LYS A 64 -2.55 -16.23 -4.33
N LYS A 65 -3.59 -16.21 -3.49
CA LYS A 65 -4.69 -17.19 -3.52
C LYS A 65 -5.56 -17.06 -4.76
N TYR A 66 -5.71 -15.85 -5.31
CA TYR A 66 -6.39 -15.65 -6.57
C TYR A 66 -5.55 -16.24 -7.72
N ASP A 67 -4.27 -15.93 -7.76
CA ASP A 67 -3.33 -16.39 -8.78
C ASP A 67 -3.23 -17.93 -8.80
N SER A 68 -3.18 -18.57 -7.64
CA SER A 68 -3.09 -20.03 -7.55
C SER A 68 -4.36 -20.76 -8.02
N ARG A 69 -5.51 -20.08 -8.03
CA ARG A 69 -6.77 -20.65 -8.56
C ARG A 69 -6.91 -20.44 -10.06
N LYS A 70 -6.21 -19.47 -10.65
CA LYS A 70 -6.20 -19.28 -12.09
C LYS A 70 -5.17 -20.21 -12.71
N ASN A 71 -5.65 -21.20 -13.47
CA ASN A 71 -4.81 -21.92 -14.43
C ASN A 71 -4.54 -21.01 -15.63
N VAL A 72 -3.52 -20.16 -15.51
CA VAL A 72 -3.02 -19.34 -16.61
C VAL A 72 -2.40 -20.28 -17.64
N LYS A 73 -2.97 -20.34 -18.84
CA LYS A 73 -2.39 -21.10 -19.96
C LYS A 73 -1.10 -20.40 -20.42
N SER A 74 -0.15 -21.15 -20.95
CA SER A 74 1.14 -20.61 -21.40
C SER A 74 1.06 -19.75 -22.67
N ASP A 75 -0.02 -19.87 -23.45
CA ASP A 75 -0.23 -19.17 -24.71
C ASP A 75 -1.42 -18.21 -24.57
N LEU A 76 -1.17 -17.05 -23.96
CA LEU A 76 -2.13 -15.95 -23.89
C LEU A 76 -1.73 -14.84 -24.85
N ASN A 77 -2.70 -14.26 -25.54
CA ASN A 77 -2.47 -13.05 -26.32
C ASN A 77 -2.45 -11.79 -25.42
N ASP A 78 -2.08 -10.65 -26.00
CA ASP A 78 -1.94 -9.39 -25.25
C ASP A 78 -3.26 -8.95 -24.57
N GLU A 79 -4.41 -9.15 -25.24
CA GLU A 79 -5.74 -8.82 -24.69
C GLU A 79 -6.11 -9.69 -23.49
N GLU A 80 -5.79 -10.98 -23.55
CA GLU A 80 -6.00 -11.92 -22.44
C GLU A 80 -5.11 -11.58 -21.25
N ILE A 81 -3.85 -11.18 -21.50
CA ILE A 81 -2.92 -10.73 -20.45
C ILE A 81 -3.45 -9.47 -19.75
N GLU A 82 -3.93 -8.49 -20.53
CA GLU A 82 -4.52 -7.26 -19.99
C GLU A 82 -5.77 -7.59 -19.13
N GLN A 83 -6.65 -8.46 -19.63
CA GLN A 83 -7.83 -8.88 -18.87
C GLN A 83 -7.46 -9.62 -17.58
N LEU A 84 -6.43 -10.48 -17.60
CA LEU A 84 -5.94 -11.13 -16.39
C LEU A 84 -5.43 -10.13 -15.36
N TYR A 85 -4.77 -9.07 -15.80
CA TYR A 85 -4.29 -8.01 -14.91
C TYR A 85 -5.46 -7.21 -14.31
N ILE A 86 -6.47 -6.85 -15.11
CA ILE A 86 -7.71 -6.21 -14.65
C ILE A 86 -8.39 -7.07 -13.57
N ASP A 87 -8.55 -8.37 -13.84
CA ASP A 87 -9.17 -9.26 -12.85
C ASP A 87 -8.34 -9.38 -11.56
N ARG A 88 -7.00 -9.30 -11.65
CA ARG A 88 -6.10 -9.26 -10.48
C ARG A 88 -6.29 -7.97 -9.68
N LEU A 89 -6.46 -6.83 -10.35
CA LEU A 89 -6.76 -5.55 -9.71
C LEU A 89 -8.03 -5.67 -8.87
N ASP A 90 -9.11 -6.23 -9.43
CA ASP A 90 -10.37 -6.47 -8.75
C ASP A 90 -10.26 -7.50 -7.62
N ALA A 91 -9.36 -8.49 -7.78
CA ALA A 91 -9.08 -9.47 -6.74
C ALA A 91 -8.35 -8.87 -5.52
N GLY A 92 -7.87 -7.63 -5.59
CA GLY A 92 -7.27 -6.89 -4.49
C GLY A 92 -5.86 -6.37 -4.77
N LEU A 93 -5.31 -6.58 -5.97
CA LEU A 93 -3.99 -6.05 -6.35
C LEU A 93 -3.98 -4.53 -6.35
N TYR A 94 -5.07 -3.87 -6.78
CA TYR A 94 -5.15 -2.41 -6.75
C TYR A 94 -4.96 -1.88 -5.32
N THR A 95 -5.70 -2.45 -4.37
CA THR A 95 -5.60 -2.07 -2.95
C THR A 95 -4.20 -2.30 -2.40
N LEU A 96 -3.60 -3.46 -2.72
CA LEU A 96 -2.23 -3.79 -2.34
C LEU A 96 -1.23 -2.74 -2.85
N GLN A 97 -1.26 -2.44 -4.15
CA GLN A 97 -0.36 -1.46 -4.78
C GLN A 97 -0.48 -0.08 -4.14
N ARG A 98 -1.70 0.36 -3.80
CA ARG A 98 -1.91 1.66 -3.15
C ARG A 98 -1.33 1.72 -1.74
N ILE A 99 -1.52 0.68 -0.92
CA ILE A 99 -0.90 0.62 0.42
C ILE A 99 0.63 0.63 0.30
N VAL A 100 1.17 -0.15 -0.64
CA VAL A 100 2.62 -0.25 -0.86
C VAL A 100 3.23 1.09 -1.27
N LEU A 101 2.58 1.83 -2.17
CA LEU A 101 3.05 3.17 -2.56
C LEU A 101 3.14 4.11 -1.34
N ILE A 102 2.16 4.06 -0.44
CA ILE A 102 2.15 4.89 0.77
C ILE A 102 3.24 4.45 1.75
N LEU A 103 3.42 3.14 1.96
CA LEU A 103 4.48 2.64 2.84
C LEU A 103 5.87 2.95 2.30
N ALA A 104 6.08 2.88 1.00
CA ALA A 104 7.33 3.31 0.37
C ALA A 104 7.57 4.80 0.56
N ASP A 105 6.52 5.62 0.47
CA ASP A 105 6.56 7.04 0.81
C ASP A 105 6.93 7.29 2.28
N VAL A 106 6.40 6.49 3.21
CA VAL A 106 6.76 6.52 4.64
C VAL A 106 8.22 6.13 4.86
N CYS A 107 8.73 5.11 4.16
CA CYS A 107 10.14 4.73 4.21
C CYS A 107 11.04 5.91 3.80
N VAL A 108 10.73 6.57 2.68
CA VAL A 108 11.61 7.60 2.11
C VAL A 108 11.46 8.94 2.81
N ASN A 109 10.25 9.36 3.16
CA ASN A 109 9.94 10.73 3.60
C ASN A 109 9.38 10.80 5.03
N GLY A 110 9.04 9.68 5.63
CA GLY A 110 8.52 9.63 7.00
C GLY A 110 9.57 9.90 8.07
N SER A 111 9.10 10.00 9.32
CA SER A 111 9.96 10.12 10.51
C SER A 111 10.91 8.92 10.63
N SER A 112 12.04 9.09 11.33
CA SER A 112 13.02 8.01 11.52
C SER A 112 12.40 6.75 12.12
N VAL A 113 11.52 6.89 13.12
CA VAL A 113 10.84 5.76 13.79
C VAL A 113 9.95 4.99 12.82
N CYS A 114 9.08 5.70 12.09
CA CYS A 114 8.16 5.04 11.16
C CYS A 114 8.92 4.44 9.96
N ARG A 115 9.97 5.11 9.49
CA ARG A 115 10.88 4.60 8.46
C ARG A 115 11.52 3.28 8.89
N THR A 116 12.17 3.24 10.06
CA THR A 116 12.84 2.02 10.54
C THR A 116 11.86 0.87 10.68
N ARG A 117 10.62 1.15 11.08
CA ARG A 117 9.57 0.13 11.20
C ARG A 117 9.12 -0.40 9.83
N ALA A 118 8.85 0.49 8.87
CA ALA A 118 8.40 0.12 7.53
C ALA A 118 9.50 -0.56 6.70
N LEU A 119 10.76 -0.15 6.85
CA LEU A 119 11.91 -0.70 6.11
C LEU A 119 12.17 -2.19 6.38
N LYS A 120 11.67 -2.74 7.49
CA LYS A 120 11.71 -4.20 7.73
C LYS A 120 11.02 -5.01 6.63
N PHE A 121 10.13 -4.38 5.88
CA PHE A 121 9.37 -4.97 4.77
C PHE A 121 9.80 -4.41 3.41
N GLY A 122 10.92 -3.67 3.34
CA GLY A 122 11.35 -2.96 2.13
C GLY A 122 11.48 -3.85 0.90
N SER A 123 12.05 -5.04 1.05
CA SER A 123 12.12 -6.06 -0.01
C SER A 123 10.75 -6.42 -0.62
N ILE A 124 9.72 -6.63 0.21
CA ILE A 124 8.35 -6.92 -0.25
C ILE A 124 7.77 -5.70 -0.97
N LEU A 125 8.01 -4.49 -0.43
CA LEU A 125 7.54 -3.26 -1.06
C LEU A 125 8.18 -3.06 -2.45
N LEU A 126 9.49 -3.28 -2.58
CA LEU A 126 10.21 -3.17 -3.84
C LEU A 126 9.68 -4.14 -4.89
N GLN A 127 9.48 -5.41 -4.54
CA GLN A 127 8.93 -6.41 -5.47
C GLN A 127 7.57 -5.99 -6.05
N ILE A 128 6.68 -5.46 -5.19
CA ILE A 128 5.35 -5.02 -5.63
C ILE A 128 5.44 -3.71 -6.44
N LEU A 129 6.37 -2.81 -6.11
CA LEU A 129 6.58 -1.58 -6.88
C LEU A 129 7.20 -1.82 -8.25
N GLU A 130 8.12 -2.80 -8.36
CA GLU A 130 8.68 -3.24 -9.65
C GLU A 130 7.57 -3.75 -10.56
N GLU A 131 6.70 -4.63 -10.03
CA GLU A 131 5.55 -5.13 -10.78
C GLU A 131 4.58 -4.01 -11.17
N TYR A 132 4.29 -3.07 -10.25
CA TYR A 132 3.44 -1.91 -10.53
C TYR A 132 4.01 -1.05 -11.65
N GLU A 133 5.32 -0.75 -11.61
CA GLU A 133 5.99 0.09 -12.61
C GLU A 133 5.95 -0.55 -14.00
N ILE A 134 6.19 -1.86 -14.10
CA ILE A 134 6.15 -2.59 -15.37
C ILE A 134 4.75 -2.53 -15.99
N ASN A 135 3.70 -2.62 -15.17
CA ASN A 135 2.31 -2.62 -15.62
C ASN A 135 1.69 -1.22 -15.79
N LEU A 136 2.45 -0.13 -15.60
CA LEU A 136 1.99 1.20 -15.95
C LEU A 136 1.84 1.33 -17.47
N GLY A 137 0.73 1.91 -17.92
CA GLY A 137 0.52 2.23 -19.34
C GLY A 137 1.47 3.31 -19.87
N ALA A 138 1.51 3.48 -21.19
CA ALA A 138 2.36 4.47 -21.85
C ALA A 138 2.03 5.93 -21.44
N GLU A 139 0.76 6.20 -21.14
CA GLU A 139 0.27 7.52 -20.70
C GLU A 139 0.69 7.90 -19.26
N ALA A 140 1.25 6.95 -18.48
CA ALA A 140 1.57 7.13 -17.08
C ALA A 140 3.07 7.44 -16.81
N GLU A 141 3.75 8.11 -17.75
CA GLU A 141 5.20 8.36 -17.67
C GLU A 141 5.62 9.17 -16.43
N GLU A 142 4.83 10.15 -16.02
CA GLU A 142 5.15 10.94 -14.81
C GLU A 142 5.04 10.10 -13.53
N GLU A 143 4.03 9.24 -13.43
CA GLU A 143 3.91 8.30 -12.31
C GLU A 143 5.06 7.28 -12.34
N ARG A 144 5.44 6.80 -13.53
CA ARG A 144 6.58 5.89 -13.71
C ARG A 144 7.88 6.51 -13.18
N LYS A 145 8.17 7.77 -13.55
CA LYS A 145 9.33 8.52 -13.03
C LYS A 145 9.27 8.67 -11.51
N ARG A 146 8.10 9.02 -10.97
CA ARG A 146 7.88 9.17 -9.52
C ARG A 146 8.18 7.86 -8.77
N VAL A 147 7.65 6.74 -9.25
CA VAL A 147 7.83 5.41 -8.66
C VAL A 147 9.28 4.97 -8.75
N ARG A 148 9.94 5.14 -9.90
CA ARG A 148 11.38 4.81 -10.05
C ARG A 148 12.26 5.58 -9.08
N LEU A 149 12.00 6.89 -8.90
CA LEU A 149 12.73 7.70 -7.93
C LEU A 149 12.48 7.20 -6.49
N LEU A 150 11.24 6.84 -6.17
CA LEU A 150 10.87 6.30 -4.87
C LEU A 150 11.59 4.96 -4.59
N MET A 151 11.58 4.05 -5.56
CA MET A 151 12.28 2.75 -5.48
C MET A 151 13.79 2.92 -5.33
N ALA A 152 14.42 3.82 -6.08
CA ALA A 152 15.86 4.08 -5.98
C ALA A 152 16.26 4.56 -4.57
N ARG A 153 15.46 5.48 -4.00
CA ARG A 153 15.66 5.95 -2.63
C ARG A 153 15.41 4.85 -1.61
N LEU A 154 14.35 4.07 -1.78
CA LEU A 154 14.04 2.94 -0.90
C LEU A 154 15.18 1.90 -0.89
N SER A 155 15.69 1.52 -2.07
CA SER A 155 16.82 0.60 -2.21
C SER A 155 18.11 1.12 -1.56
N SER A 156 18.38 2.43 -1.66
CA SER A 156 19.53 3.02 -0.96
C SER A 156 19.39 2.94 0.57
N LEU A 157 18.17 3.07 1.10
CA LEU A 157 17.91 2.98 2.54
C LEU A 157 18.06 1.55 3.06
N GLU A 158 17.64 0.53 2.29
CA GLU A 158 17.83 -0.87 2.67
C GLU A 158 19.31 -1.27 2.74
N LYS A 159 20.12 -0.84 1.77
CA LYS A 159 21.57 -1.09 1.76
C LYS A 159 22.31 -0.45 2.93
N THR A 160 21.75 0.60 3.53
CA THR A 160 22.38 1.30 4.66
C THR A 160 22.10 0.60 6.01
N GLN A 161 21.16 -0.35 6.06
CA GLN A 161 20.83 -1.12 7.28
C GLN A 161 21.49 -2.51 7.35
N THR A 162 22.14 -2.95 6.27
CA THR A 162 22.85 -4.24 6.20
C THR A 162 24.33 -4.03 6.56
#